data_AF-A0A8X6L1S1-F1
#
_entry.id   AF-A0A8X6L1S1-F1
#
_cell.length_a   1.000
_cell.length_b   1.000
_cell.length_c   1.000
_cell.angle_alpha   90.00
_cell.angle_beta   90.00
_cell.angle_gamma   90.00
#
_symmetry.space_group_name_H-M   'P 1'
#
loop_
_entity.id
_entity.type
_entity.pdbx_description
1 polymer ?
#
loop_
_entity_poly.entity_id
_entity_poly.type
_entity_poly.pdbx_seq_one_letter_code
_entity_poly.pdbx_strand_id
1 'polypeptide(L)'
;MSGLLNHLTSHEHKVFFCDYCLLRFNNEELLIQHQEDCQNHNVQKIKMPTQEEKWLEFSNHKFKLPVPYVIYADLECILEKISSCEQDPKISSTEPIAKHVLCGFAYVIVGPDGMMTKSPTVFRGKNAIDEFLTKLLDEE
;
A
#
# COMPACT_ATOMS: atom_id res chain seq x y z
N MET A 1 24.27 21.55 -16.89
CA MET A 1 23.09 20.75 -16.49
C MET A 1 23.45 19.28 -16.59
N SER A 2 23.15 18.48 -15.56
CA SER A 2 23.45 17.04 -15.58
C SER A 2 22.56 16.33 -16.60
N GLY A 3 23.10 15.34 -17.32
CA GLY A 3 22.34 14.57 -18.32
C GLY A 3 21.13 13.84 -17.75
N LEU A 4 21.12 13.60 -16.43
CA LEU A 4 20.04 12.93 -15.70
C LEU A 4 18.75 13.77 -15.64
N LEU A 5 18.83 15.10 -15.61
CA LEU A 5 17.66 15.97 -15.39
C LEU A 5 17.05 16.51 -16.70
N ASN A 6 17.64 16.19 -17.85
CA ASN A 6 17.25 16.77 -19.14
C ASN A 6 15.81 16.42 -19.58
N HIS A 7 15.31 15.24 -19.18
CA HIS A 7 13.94 14.83 -19.47
C HIS A 7 12.88 15.61 -18.68
N LEU A 8 13.28 16.26 -17.57
CA LEU A 8 12.41 17.05 -16.69
C LEU A 8 12.32 18.53 -17.09
N THR A 9 13.11 18.94 -18.09
CA THR A 9 13.18 20.30 -18.64
C THR A 9 12.63 20.39 -20.06
N SER A 10 11.81 19.41 -20.47
CA SER A 10 11.26 19.28 -21.82
C SER A 10 10.14 20.29 -22.16
N HIS A 11 9.74 21.12 -21.20
CA HIS A 11 8.73 22.17 -21.35
C HIS A 11 9.37 23.56 -21.39
N GLU A 12 8.75 24.54 -22.07
CA GLU A 12 9.27 25.90 -22.30
C GLU A 12 9.43 26.77 -21.04
N HIS A 13 9.05 26.27 -19.86
CA HIS A 13 9.13 27.01 -18.61
C HIS A 13 10.47 26.77 -17.90
N LYS A 14 11.02 27.82 -17.27
CA LYS A 14 12.22 27.72 -16.43
C LYS A 14 11.94 26.79 -15.26
N VAL A 15 12.84 25.84 -15.04
CA VAL A 15 12.76 24.85 -13.96
C VAL A 15 13.93 25.08 -13.01
N PHE A 16 13.68 24.93 -11.71
CA PHE A 16 14.66 25.07 -10.65
C PHE A 16 14.80 23.73 -9.93
N PHE A 17 16.03 23.33 -9.59
CA PHE A 17 16.29 22.09 -8.89
C PHE A 17 17.02 22.38 -7.58
N CYS A 18 16.68 21.65 -6.53
CA CYS A 18 17.47 21.65 -5.32
C CYS A 18 18.70 20.75 -5.49
N ASP A 19 19.90 21.29 -5.30
CA ASP A 19 21.15 20.53 -5.48
C ASP A 19 21.37 19.46 -4.39
N TYR A 20 20.63 19.52 -3.27
CA TYR A 20 20.75 18.56 -2.16
C TYR A 20 19.88 17.31 -2.35
N CYS A 21 18.63 17.47 -2.84
CA CYS A 21 17.65 16.38 -2.95
C CYS A 21 17.18 16.13 -4.40
N LEU A 22 17.61 16.94 -5.36
CA LEU A 22 17.22 16.91 -6.78
C LEU A 22 15.72 17.09 -7.04
N LEU A 23 14.97 17.59 -6.04
CA LEU A 23 13.56 17.90 -6.21
C LEU A 23 13.38 19.10 -7.15
N ARG A 24 12.35 19.01 -8.00
CA ARG A 24 12.02 19.98 -9.03
C ARG A 24 11.03 21.03 -8.52
N PHE A 25 11.30 22.29 -8.84
CA PHE A 25 10.46 23.44 -8.53
C PHE A 25 10.17 24.27 -9.78
N ASN A 26 8.98 24.85 -9.84
CA ASN A 26 8.55 25.72 -10.94
C ASN A 26 8.77 27.22 -10.65
N ASN A 27 9.09 27.58 -9.40
CA ASN A 27 9.38 28.94 -8.93
C ASN A 27 10.69 28.92 -8.11
N GLU A 28 11.49 29.97 -8.27
CA GLU A 28 12.74 30.20 -7.53
C GLU A 28 12.47 30.44 -6.03
N GLU A 29 11.40 31.14 -5.67
CA GLU A 29 11.05 31.38 -4.26
C GLU A 29 10.72 30.08 -3.51
N LEU A 30 10.06 29.13 -4.19
CA LEU A 30 9.77 27.81 -3.63
C LEU A 30 11.04 26.98 -3.43
N LEU A 31 12.02 27.12 -4.33
CA LEU A 31 13.33 26.51 -4.15
C LEU A 31 14.02 27.09 -2.91
N ILE A 32 14.01 28.41 -2.74
CA ILE A 32 14.65 29.07 -1.59
C ILE A 32 14.01 28.63 -0.27
N GLN A 33 12.68 28.63 -0.17
CA GLN A 33 11.95 28.14 1.00
C GLN A 33 12.30 26.67 1.30
N HIS A 34 12.35 25.83 0.27
CA HIS A 34 12.74 24.44 0.44
C HIS A 34 14.20 24.29 0.90
N GLN A 35 15.11 25.12 0.39
CA GLN A 35 16.54 25.07 0.73
C GLN A 35 16.78 25.38 2.21
N GLU A 36 15.98 26.26 2.83
CA GLU A 36 16.06 26.56 4.27
C GLU A 36 16.03 25.28 5.12
N ASP A 37 15.15 24.34 4.77
CA ASP A 37 15.01 23.06 5.43
C ASP A 37 15.95 21.98 4.86
N CYS A 38 16.07 21.92 3.54
CA CYS A 38 16.76 20.83 2.85
C CYS A 38 18.27 20.82 3.14
N GLN A 39 18.89 21.99 3.26
CA GLN A 39 20.33 22.10 3.56
C GLN A 39 20.70 21.59 4.96
N ASN A 40 19.73 21.56 5.90
CA ASN A 40 19.96 21.06 7.26
C ASN A 40 20.06 19.53 7.29
N HIS A 41 19.70 18.86 6.21
CA HIS A 41 19.73 17.41 6.09
C HIS A 41 20.95 16.99 5.28
N ASN A 42 21.61 15.90 5.69
CA ASN A 42 22.70 15.32 4.93
C ASN A 42 22.20 14.84 3.56
N VAL A 43 23.08 14.89 2.55
CA VAL A 43 22.80 14.40 1.20
C VAL A 43 22.22 12.99 1.27
N GLN A 44 21.03 12.81 0.71
CA GLN A 44 20.37 11.51 0.65
C GLN A 44 21.07 10.63 -0.39
N LYS A 45 21.97 9.77 0.08
CA LYS A 45 22.61 8.74 -0.75
C LYS A 45 21.88 7.42 -0.57
N ILE A 46 21.38 6.85 -1.66
CA ILE A 46 20.88 5.48 -1.67
C ILE A 46 22.05 4.56 -1.31
N LYS A 47 22.04 4.00 -0.10
CA LYS A 47 22.99 2.98 0.35
C LYS A 47 22.28 1.63 0.25
N MET A 48 22.71 0.81 -0.68
CA MET A 48 22.26 -0.58 -0.72
C MET A 48 22.80 -1.32 0.51
N PRO A 49 22.04 -2.27 1.09
CA PRO A 49 22.53 -3.08 2.20
C PRO A 49 23.81 -3.81 1.79
N THR A 50 24.78 -3.87 2.71
CA THR A 50 25.95 -4.73 2.54
C THR A 50 25.58 -6.21 2.71
N GLN A 51 26.49 -7.12 2.38
CA GLN A 51 26.28 -8.56 2.60
C GLN A 51 26.04 -8.92 4.08
N GLU A 52 26.52 -8.08 4.99
CA GLU A 52 26.33 -8.18 6.44
C GLU A 52 24.98 -7.60 6.87
N GLU A 53 24.52 -6.53 6.24
CA GLU A 53 23.21 -5.87 6.49
C GLU A 53 22.07 -6.45 5.62
N LYS A 54 22.28 -7.58 4.95
CA LYS A 54 21.33 -8.15 3.98
C LYS A 54 20.00 -8.59 4.62
N TRP A 55 19.98 -8.83 5.92
CA TRP A 55 18.81 -9.26 6.66
C TRP A 55 18.34 -8.14 7.57
N LEU A 56 17.06 -7.79 7.45
CA LEU A 56 16.40 -6.86 8.36
C LEU A 56 15.78 -7.65 9.51
N GLU A 57 16.18 -7.32 10.73
CA GLU A 57 15.66 -7.92 11.95
C GLU A 57 15.06 -6.85 12.85
N PHE A 58 13.98 -7.19 13.56
CA PHE A 58 13.42 -6.31 14.57
C PHE A 58 14.26 -6.43 15.84
N SER A 59 14.99 -5.38 16.23
CA SER A 59 15.79 -5.41 17.46
C SER A 59 14.94 -5.27 18.74
N ASN A 60 13.77 -4.63 18.63
CA ASN A 60 12.96 -4.22 19.78
C ASN A 60 11.62 -4.96 19.88
N HIS A 61 11.66 -6.29 19.91
CA HIS A 61 10.46 -7.13 20.09
C HIS A 61 9.63 -6.77 21.33
N LYS A 62 10.28 -6.27 22.39
CA LYS A 62 9.65 -5.84 23.65
C LYS A 62 8.68 -4.65 23.53
N PHE A 63 8.78 -3.87 22.45
CA PHE A 63 7.86 -2.75 22.19
C PHE A 63 6.71 -3.13 21.26
N LYS A 64 6.55 -4.42 20.94
CA LYS A 64 5.36 -4.90 20.26
C LYS A 64 4.16 -4.68 21.18
N LEU A 65 3.10 -4.08 20.65
CA LEU A 65 1.82 -4.05 21.34
C LEU A 65 1.36 -5.50 21.53
N PRO A 66 1.00 -5.93 22.75
CA PRO A 66 0.37 -7.22 22.94
C PRO A 66 -0.93 -7.21 22.14
N VAL A 67 -1.08 -8.16 21.22
CA VAL A 67 -2.30 -8.35 20.44
C VAL A 67 -3.07 -9.46 21.14
N PRO A 68 -4.06 -9.13 22.00
CA PRO A 68 -4.73 -10.14 22.82
C PRO A 68 -5.59 -11.08 21.98
N TYR A 69 -6.12 -10.61 20.84
CA TYR A 69 -6.95 -11.42 19.96
C TYR A 69 -6.57 -11.16 18.50
N VAL A 70 -6.51 -12.23 17.71
CA VAL A 70 -6.23 -12.17 16.27
C VAL A 70 -7.35 -12.90 15.53
N ILE A 71 -7.90 -12.24 14.51
CA ILE A 71 -8.87 -12.85 13.60
C ILE A 71 -8.14 -13.28 12.34
N TYR A 72 -8.18 -14.57 12.04
CA TYR A 72 -7.73 -15.11 10.75
C TYR A 72 -8.95 -15.40 9.91
N ALA A 73 -9.07 -14.74 8.76
CA ALA A 73 -10.20 -14.87 7.86
C ALA A 73 -9.73 -15.29 6.46
N ASP A 74 -10.53 -16.14 5.83
CA ASP A 74 -10.40 -16.54 4.44
C ASP A 74 -11.73 -16.29 3.70
N LEU A 75 -11.64 -15.78 2.48
CA LEU A 75 -12.78 -15.31 1.69
C LEU A 75 -12.84 -16.07 0.37
N GLU A 76 -14.00 -16.64 0.07
CA GLU A 76 -14.23 -17.40 -1.16
C GLU A 76 -14.98 -16.53 -2.17
N CYS A 77 -14.52 -16.55 -3.43
CA CYS A 77 -15.09 -15.74 -4.51
C CYS A 77 -15.45 -16.58 -5.73
N ILE A 78 -16.58 -16.23 -6.37
CA ILE A 78 -16.94 -16.70 -7.71
C ILE A 78 -16.50 -15.64 -8.71
N LEU A 79 -16.02 -16.08 -9.87
CA LEU A 79 -15.69 -15.21 -11.00
C LEU A 79 -16.93 -14.99 -11.87
N GLU A 80 -17.45 -13.77 -11.86
CA GLU A 80 -18.50 -13.35 -12.79
C GLU A 80 -17.87 -12.68 -14.01
N LYS A 81 -18.28 -13.11 -15.21
CA LYS A 81 -17.79 -12.50 -16.45
C LYS A 81 -18.28 -11.06 -16.54
N ILE A 82 -17.37 -10.15 -16.87
CA ILE A 82 -17.71 -8.76 -17.13
C ILE A 82 -18.06 -8.65 -18.62
N SER A 83 -19.25 -8.15 -18.95
CA SER A 83 -19.57 -7.72 -20.31
C SER A 83 -18.97 -6.34 -20.50
N SER A 84 -17.79 -6.24 -21.12
CA SER A 84 -17.20 -4.93 -21.42
C SER A 84 -17.99 -4.22 -22.51
N CYS A 85 -18.20 -2.91 -22.33
CA CYS A 85 -18.44 -1.99 -23.45
C CYS A 85 -17.10 -1.68 -24.12
N GLU A 86 -17.14 -1.15 -25.35
CA GLU A 86 -15.97 -0.88 -26.19
C GLU A 86 -14.85 -0.11 -25.46
N GLN A 87 -13.60 -0.47 -25.77
CA GLN A 87 -12.41 0.16 -25.20
C GLN A 87 -12.38 1.65 -25.56
N ASP A 88 -12.16 2.53 -24.57
CA ASP A 88 -11.74 3.91 -24.82
C ASP A 88 -10.21 4.03 -24.61
N PRO A 89 -9.43 4.13 -25.70
CA PRO A 89 -7.97 4.27 -25.64
C PRO A 89 -7.50 5.52 -24.87
N LYS A 90 -8.38 6.50 -24.63
CA LYS A 90 -8.08 7.70 -23.84
C LYS A 90 -8.19 7.45 -22.33
N ILE A 91 -8.88 6.40 -21.90
CA ILE A 91 -9.17 6.11 -20.48
C ILE A 91 -8.31 4.94 -19.99
N SER A 92 -8.28 3.83 -20.71
CA SER A 92 -7.52 2.63 -20.30
C SER A 92 -7.30 1.67 -21.46
N SER A 93 -6.12 1.06 -21.51
CA SER A 93 -5.80 -0.06 -22.41
C SER A 93 -5.96 -1.42 -21.75
N THR A 94 -6.47 -1.48 -20.51
CA THR A 94 -6.68 -2.74 -19.76
C THR A 94 -8.11 -3.24 -19.92
N GLU A 95 -8.27 -4.52 -20.29
CA GLU A 95 -9.57 -5.18 -20.41
C GLU A 95 -9.87 -6.05 -19.18
N PRO A 96 -10.84 -5.67 -18.33
CA PRO A 96 -11.24 -6.49 -17.20
C PRO A 96 -12.13 -7.65 -17.67
N ILE A 97 -11.63 -8.87 -17.53
CA ILE A 97 -12.30 -10.09 -18.02
C ILE A 97 -13.33 -10.68 -17.04
N ALA A 98 -13.12 -10.50 -15.74
CA ALA A 98 -13.97 -11.09 -14.70
C ALA A 98 -13.93 -10.26 -13.41
N LYS A 99 -15.03 -10.30 -12.68
CA LYS A 99 -15.21 -9.69 -11.36
C LYS A 99 -15.24 -10.80 -10.32
N HIS A 100 -14.46 -10.65 -9.25
CA HIS A 100 -14.57 -11.51 -8.07
C HIS A 100 -15.79 -11.07 -7.26
N VAL A 101 -16.73 -11.98 -7.06
CA VAL A 101 -17.91 -11.79 -6.23
C VAL A 101 -17.83 -12.76 -5.05
N LEU A 102 -17.76 -12.22 -3.84
CA LEU A 102 -17.68 -13.04 -2.63
C LEU A 102 -18.93 -13.92 -2.52
N CYS A 103 -18.70 -15.21 -2.26
CA CYS A 103 -19.75 -16.21 -2.12
C CYS A 103 -19.70 -16.94 -0.77
N GLY A 104 -18.67 -16.70 0.04
CA GLY A 104 -18.55 -17.25 1.37
C GLY A 104 -17.30 -16.74 2.09
N PHE A 105 -17.22 -17.07 3.37
CA PHE A 105 -16.05 -16.81 4.20
C PHE A 105 -15.96 -17.82 5.34
N ALA A 106 -14.76 -17.94 5.90
CA ALA A 106 -14.53 -18.57 7.18
C ALA A 106 -13.56 -17.72 8.00
N TYR A 107 -13.81 -17.53 9.29
CA TYR A 107 -12.83 -16.95 10.18
C TYR A 107 -12.76 -17.64 11.54
N VAL A 108 -11.59 -17.55 12.16
CA VAL A 108 -11.31 -18.02 13.51
C VAL A 108 -10.74 -16.89 14.34
N ILE A 109 -11.06 -16.87 15.62
CA ILE A 109 -10.53 -15.92 16.59
C ILE A 109 -9.56 -16.68 17.48
N VAL A 110 -8.32 -16.22 17.52
CA VAL A 110 -7.24 -16.81 18.31
C VAL A 110 -6.92 -15.88 19.47
N GLY A 111 -6.95 -16.44 20.68
CA GLY A 111 -6.65 -15.71 21.91
C GLY A 111 -5.16 -15.59 22.20
N PRO A 112 -4.79 -15.01 23.36
CA PRO A 112 -3.39 -14.80 23.73
C PRO A 112 -2.62 -16.11 23.96
N ASP A 113 -3.33 -17.19 24.26
CA ASP A 113 -2.81 -18.55 24.45
C ASP A 113 -2.54 -19.28 23.12
N GLY A 114 -2.85 -18.65 21.99
CA GLY A 114 -2.73 -19.24 20.66
C GLY A 114 -3.83 -20.26 20.34
N MET A 115 -4.85 -20.39 21.21
CA MET A 115 -5.98 -21.29 21.00
C MET A 115 -7.17 -20.54 20.41
N MET A 116 -8.03 -21.29 19.72
CA MET A 116 -9.28 -20.76 19.23
C MET A 116 -10.20 -20.45 20.40
N THR A 117 -10.70 -19.22 20.47
CA THR A 117 -11.62 -18.81 21.55
C THR A 117 -13.01 -19.41 21.37
N LYS A 118 -13.39 -19.70 20.12
CA LYS A 118 -14.67 -20.31 19.75
C LYS A 118 -14.55 -21.11 18.45
N SER A 119 -15.59 -21.87 18.13
CA SER A 119 -15.69 -22.57 16.86
C SER A 119 -15.61 -21.61 15.67
N PRO A 120 -15.06 -22.04 14.51
CA PRO A 120 -14.97 -21.19 13.33
C PRO A 120 -16.34 -20.64 12.92
N THR A 121 -16.40 -19.36 12.60
CA THR A 121 -17.56 -18.76 11.95
C THR A 121 -17.45 -19.02 10.45
N VAL A 122 -18.44 -19.67 9.86
CA VAL A 122 -18.46 -19.99 8.44
C VAL A 122 -19.78 -19.51 7.84
N PHE A 123 -19.70 -18.90 6.68
CA PHE A 123 -20.86 -18.48 5.91
C PHE A 123 -20.69 -18.83 4.43
N ARG A 124 -21.78 -19.25 3.79
CA ARG A 124 -21.84 -19.47 2.35
C ARG A 124 -23.19 -19.01 1.83
N GLY A 125 -23.17 -18.07 0.90
CA GLY A 125 -24.39 -17.48 0.38
C GLY A 125 -24.15 -16.19 -0.38
N LYS A 126 -25.26 -15.60 -0.82
CA LYS A 126 -25.26 -14.23 -1.36
C LYS A 126 -24.98 -13.24 -0.23
N ASN A 127 -24.48 -12.06 -0.58
CA ASN A 127 -24.15 -10.98 0.36
C ASN A 127 -23.12 -11.40 1.43
N ALA A 128 -22.19 -12.30 1.07
CA ALA A 128 -21.17 -12.80 1.99
C ALA A 128 -20.31 -11.68 2.60
N ILE A 129 -20.10 -10.57 1.88
CA ILE A 129 -19.37 -9.42 2.43
C ILE A 129 -20.14 -8.71 3.55
N ASP A 130 -21.45 -8.50 3.39
CA ASP A 130 -22.28 -7.79 4.36
C ASP A 130 -22.40 -8.63 5.64
N GLU A 131 -22.61 -9.94 5.48
CA GLU A 131 -22.61 -10.89 6.59
C GLU A 131 -21.25 -10.98 7.27
N PHE A 132 -20.14 -10.93 6.52
CA PHE A 132 -18.80 -10.93 7.08
C PHE A 132 -18.57 -9.70 7.97
N LEU A 133 -18.89 -8.51 7.46
CA LEU A 133 -18.73 -7.26 8.21
C LEU A 133 -19.66 -7.21 9.42
N THR A 134 -20.90 -7.65 9.28
CA THR A 134 -21.86 -7.73 10.40
C THR A 134 -21.33 -8.67 11.48
N LYS A 135 -20.83 -9.85 11.09
CA LYS A 135 -20.25 -10.82 12.02
C LYS A 135 -18.99 -10.30 12.70
N LEU A 136 -18.13 -9.57 12.00
CA LEU A 136 -16.96 -8.93 12.60
C LEU A 136 -17.34 -7.85 13.62
N LEU A 137 -18.39 -7.07 13.34
CA LEU A 137 -18.89 -6.08 14.30
C LEU A 137 -19.54 -6.76 15.53
N ASP A 138 -20.17 -7.92 15.36
CA ASP A 138 -20.66 -8.74 16.47
C ASP A 138 -19.53 -9.29 17.36
N GLU A 139 -18.26 -9.27 16.91
CA GLU A 139 -17.09 -9.70 17.71
C GLU A 139 -16.46 -8.61 18.59
N GLU A 140 -16.83 -7.34 18.37
CA GLU A 140 -16.41 -6.23 19.26
C GLU A 140 -17.06 -6.33 20.65
#